data_AF-A0A6P0ZUV1-F1
#
_entry.id   AF-A0A6P0ZUV1-F1
#
_cell.length_a   1.000
_cell.length_b   1.000
_cell.length_c   1.000
_cell.angle_alpha   90.00
_cell.angle_beta   90.00
_cell.angle_gamma   90.00
#
_symmetry.space_group_name_H-M   'P 1'
#
loop_
_entity.id
_entity.type
_entity.pdbx_description
1 polymer ?
#
loop_
_entity_poly.entity_id
_entity_poly.type
_entity_poly.pdbx_seq_one_letter_code
_entity_poly.pdbx_strand_id
1 'polypeptide(L)'
;MLEFNKSSAIDIDKGNSTTSNNHETIETVVKTETQETNKIGLTQPKFWSKPLIGHIAITSVLVLLITVGVIFLYSLGNYQTQKWLLPPREPVAYTETIADAAPLEQERIGDQIQEIQARDQRHFKMMTFFYNNYYMSKLMTYGTAIVAGICLLFIIRSGWNSTHPYVINIFVVVSASAILFGNLP
;
A
#
# COMPACT_ATOMS: atom_id res chain seq x y z
N MET A 1 5.70 -23.05 60.60
CA MET A 1 4.84 -22.60 61.71
C MET A 1 3.56 -23.39 61.65
N LEU A 2 3.32 -24.21 62.66
CA LEU A 2 2.06 -24.91 62.93
C LEU A 2 1.16 -23.95 63.72
N GLU A 3 -0.15 -23.96 63.44
CA GLU A 3 -1.27 -23.82 64.39
C GLU A 3 -2.59 -23.82 63.59
N PHE A 4 -3.37 -24.90 63.65
CA PHE A 4 -4.55 -25.09 64.53
C PHE A 4 -5.67 -24.05 64.30
N ASN A 5 -6.88 -24.49 63.89
CA ASN A 5 -8.06 -24.36 64.76
C ASN A 5 -9.33 -25.07 64.23
N LYS A 6 -9.91 -25.87 65.15
CA LYS A 6 -11.32 -26.18 65.44
C LYS A 6 -12.20 -27.10 64.57
N SER A 7 -12.31 -28.31 65.13
CA SER A 7 -13.42 -29.28 65.19
C SER A 7 -14.80 -28.71 65.56
N SER A 8 -15.86 -29.30 64.99
CA SER A 8 -16.98 -29.99 65.69
C SER A 8 -18.15 -30.27 64.70
N ALA A 9 -19.00 -31.30 64.75
CA ALA A 9 -19.09 -32.63 65.36
C ALA A 9 -20.51 -33.19 64.96
N ILE A 10 -20.68 -34.54 64.90
CA ILE A 10 -21.94 -35.31 65.19
C ILE A 10 -23.06 -35.25 64.09
N ASP A 11 -23.84 -36.28 63.69
CA ASP A 11 -24.24 -37.64 64.13
C ASP A 11 -24.63 -38.48 62.87
N ILE A 12 -24.21 -39.74 62.71
CA ILE A 12 -24.95 -41.00 62.97
C ILE A 12 -26.37 -41.09 62.38
N ASP A 13 -26.56 -41.94 61.35
CA ASP A 13 -27.74 -42.82 61.31
C ASP A 13 -27.38 -44.22 60.78
N LYS A 14 -28.12 -45.18 61.32
CA LYS A 14 -27.90 -46.62 61.44
C LYS A 14 -28.26 -47.39 60.17
N GLY A 15 -27.64 -48.56 60.04
CA GLY A 15 -27.87 -49.49 58.94
C GLY A 15 -29.22 -50.18 58.94
N ASN A 16 -29.53 -50.82 57.82
CA ASN A 16 -30.33 -52.04 57.78
C ASN A 16 -29.91 -52.91 56.58
N SER A 17 -29.75 -54.20 56.85
CA SER A 17 -29.42 -55.27 55.94
C SER A 17 -30.55 -55.63 54.99
N THR A 18 -30.24 -56.13 53.78
CA THR A 18 -30.73 -57.47 53.34
C THR A 18 -30.05 -57.95 52.06
N THR A 19 -29.67 -59.22 52.13
CA THR A 19 -29.10 -60.15 51.15
C THR A 19 -30.01 -60.41 49.94
N SER A 20 -29.43 -60.49 48.73
CA SER A 20 -29.68 -61.61 47.80
C SER A 20 -28.66 -61.62 46.67
N ASN A 21 -28.00 -62.76 46.52
CA ASN A 21 -27.06 -63.09 45.46
C ASN A 21 -27.76 -63.29 44.11
N ASN A 22 -27.00 -63.08 43.02
CA ASN A 22 -26.93 -63.84 41.76
C ASN A 22 -26.06 -62.99 40.80
N HIS A 23 -24.73 -63.14 40.83
CA HIS A 23 -23.95 -64.10 40.04
C HIS A 23 -24.15 -63.98 38.53
N GLU A 24 -23.46 -63.02 37.90
CA GLU A 24 -22.70 -63.29 36.67
C GLU A 24 -21.54 -62.28 36.49
N THR A 25 -20.36 -62.87 36.51
CA THR A 25 -18.99 -62.50 36.13
C THR A 25 -18.73 -61.18 35.39
N ILE A 26 -18.06 -60.26 36.12
CA ILE A 26 -16.87 -59.45 35.79
C ILE A 26 -16.54 -59.25 34.29
N GLU A 27 -16.75 -58.03 33.79
CA GLU A 27 -15.78 -57.39 32.89
C GLU A 27 -15.53 -55.94 33.35
N THR A 28 -14.26 -55.67 33.62
CA THR A 28 -13.68 -54.36 33.88
C THR A 28 -13.87 -53.47 32.65
N VAL A 29 -14.78 -52.48 32.74
CA VAL A 29 -14.76 -51.34 31.83
C VAL A 29 -14.48 -50.09 32.67
N VAL A 30 -13.20 -49.76 32.70
CA VAL A 30 -12.68 -48.43 33.01
C VAL A 30 -13.57 -47.41 32.30
N LYS A 31 -14.37 -46.65 33.05
CA LYS A 31 -15.02 -45.43 32.54
C LYS A 31 -13.92 -44.41 32.29
N THR A 32 -13.27 -44.50 31.14
CA THR A 32 -12.48 -43.43 30.59
C THR A 32 -13.45 -42.32 30.22
N GLU A 33 -13.48 -41.29 31.06
CA GLU A 33 -14.09 -40.01 30.81
C GLU A 33 -13.54 -39.48 29.48
N THR A 34 -14.26 -39.74 28.39
CA THR A 34 -13.84 -39.31 27.07
C THR A 34 -14.30 -37.88 26.93
N GLN A 35 -13.39 -36.95 27.26
CA GLN A 35 -13.42 -35.60 26.74
C GLN A 35 -13.52 -35.69 25.22
N GLU A 36 -14.73 -35.58 24.67
CA GLU A 36 -14.91 -35.23 23.28
C GLU A 36 -14.53 -33.76 23.11
N THR A 37 -13.23 -33.61 22.88
CA THR A 37 -12.55 -32.59 22.10
C THR A 37 -13.45 -31.47 21.62
N ASN A 38 -13.22 -30.30 22.18
CA ASN A 38 -13.42 -29.00 21.55
C ASN A 38 -13.28 -29.14 20.03
N LYS A 39 -14.40 -29.05 19.32
CA LYS A 39 -14.37 -28.57 17.94
C LYS A 39 -13.91 -27.12 18.05
N ILE A 40 -12.60 -26.92 18.08
CA ILE A 40 -11.98 -25.66 17.68
C ILE A 40 -12.37 -25.53 16.22
N GLY A 41 -13.57 -25.00 16.01
CA GLY A 41 -13.97 -24.43 14.75
C GLY A 41 -13.03 -23.26 14.53
N LEU A 42 -11.85 -23.56 14.00
CA LEU A 42 -11.17 -22.67 13.07
C LEU A 42 -12.16 -22.49 11.93
N THR A 43 -13.10 -21.58 12.15
CA THR A 43 -13.86 -20.95 11.09
C THR A 43 -12.78 -20.34 10.21
N GLN A 44 -12.44 -21.07 9.15
CA GLN A 44 -11.61 -20.58 8.06
C GLN A 44 -12.11 -19.17 7.78
N PRO A 45 -11.25 -18.12 7.83
CA PRO A 45 -11.71 -16.79 7.50
C PRO A 45 -12.35 -16.90 6.13
N LYS A 46 -13.64 -16.55 6.06
CA LYS A 46 -14.47 -16.55 4.86
C LYS A 46 -14.01 -15.43 3.91
N PHE A 47 -12.71 -15.35 3.67
CA PHE A 47 -12.06 -14.38 2.81
C PHE A 47 -11.99 -14.92 1.36
N TRP A 48 -12.12 -16.23 1.18
CA TRP A 48 -11.79 -16.89 -0.10
C TRP A 48 -12.95 -17.55 -0.86
N SER A 49 -14.20 -17.45 -0.41
CA SER A 49 -15.35 -18.06 -1.11
C SER A 49 -16.28 -17.04 -1.81
N LYS A 50 -15.74 -16.44 -2.90
CA LYS A 50 -16.35 -15.63 -4.01
C LYS A 50 -16.38 -14.08 -3.90
N PRO A 51 -16.32 -13.32 -5.03
CA PRO A 51 -15.73 -13.61 -6.34
C PRO A 51 -14.38 -12.89 -6.48
N LEU A 52 -13.31 -13.66 -6.59
CA LEU A 52 -11.95 -13.17 -6.89
C LEU A 52 -11.96 -12.19 -8.09
N ILE A 53 -12.85 -12.43 -9.05
CA ILE A 53 -13.14 -11.58 -10.21
C ILE A 53 -13.52 -10.13 -9.84
N GLY A 54 -14.33 -9.93 -8.79
CA GLY A 54 -14.80 -8.60 -8.41
C GLY A 54 -13.67 -7.76 -7.81
N HIS A 55 -12.82 -8.39 -7.00
CA HIS A 55 -11.62 -7.75 -6.45
C HIS A 55 -10.62 -7.40 -7.55
N ILE A 56 -10.39 -8.31 -8.50
CA ILE A 56 -9.51 -8.06 -9.66
C ILE A 56 -10.04 -6.92 -10.53
N ALA A 57 -11.36 -6.88 -10.78
CA ALA A 57 -11.95 -5.82 -11.58
C ALA A 57 -11.73 -4.44 -10.93
N ILE A 58 -11.95 -4.33 -9.62
CA ILE A 58 -11.79 -3.06 -8.90
C ILE A 58 -10.33 -2.63 -8.82
N THR A 59 -9.41 -3.56 -8.53
CA THR A 59 -7.98 -3.21 -8.51
C THR A 59 -7.49 -2.81 -9.91
N SER A 60 -7.96 -3.47 -10.97
CA SER A 60 -7.67 -3.09 -12.35
C SER A 60 -8.18 -1.68 -12.68
N VAL A 61 -9.43 -1.36 -12.32
CA VAL A 61 -9.99 -0.02 -12.51
C VAL A 61 -9.19 1.02 -11.73
N LEU A 62 -8.79 0.72 -10.50
CA LEU A 62 -8.01 1.64 -9.67
C LEU A 62 -6.62 1.90 -10.25
N VAL A 63 -5.93 0.86 -10.72
CA VAL A 63 -4.63 1.00 -11.41
C VAL A 63 -4.79 1.81 -12.69
N LEU A 64 -5.87 1.60 -13.45
CA LEU A 64 -6.17 2.37 -14.66
C LEU A 64 -6.38 3.86 -14.32
N LEU A 65 -7.15 4.17 -13.28
CA LEU A 65 -7.37 5.55 -12.82
C LEU A 65 -6.05 6.23 -12.41
N ILE A 66 -5.18 5.53 -11.68
CA ILE A 66 -3.86 6.03 -11.31
C ILE A 66 -3.02 6.30 -12.57
N THR A 67 -3.04 5.37 -13.52
CA THR A 67 -2.30 5.50 -14.80
C THR A 67 -2.79 6.69 -15.62
N VAL A 68 -4.11 6.89 -15.70
CA VAL A 68 -4.69 8.07 -16.37
C VAL A 68 -4.29 9.35 -15.65
N GLY A 69 -4.30 9.35 -14.31
CA GLY A 69 -3.81 10.47 -13.50
C GLY A 69 -2.35 10.82 -13.79
N VAL A 70 -1.49 9.81 -13.93
CA VAL A 70 -0.08 9.97 -14.33
C VAL A 70 0.03 10.68 -15.67
N ILE A 71 -0.67 10.17 -16.69
CA ILE A 71 -0.62 10.70 -18.05
C ILE A 71 -1.14 12.14 -18.07
N PHE A 72 -2.23 12.41 -17.36
CA PHE A 72 -2.83 13.74 -17.26
C PHE A 72 -1.86 14.75 -16.62
N LEU A 73 -1.27 14.42 -15.46
CA LEU A 73 -0.34 15.31 -14.78
C LEU A 73 0.91 15.56 -15.62
N TYR A 74 1.44 14.53 -16.28
CA TYR A 74 2.58 14.67 -17.17
C TYR A 74 2.28 15.58 -18.36
N SER A 75 1.11 15.39 -18.99
CA SER A 75 0.64 16.23 -20.11
C SER A 75 0.40 17.68 -19.68
N LEU A 76 -0.20 17.89 -18.51
CA LEU A 76 -0.44 19.21 -17.95
C LEU A 76 0.88 19.92 -17.65
N GLY A 77 1.84 19.21 -17.06
CA GLY A 77 3.18 19.72 -16.79
C GLY A 77 3.88 20.16 -18.09
N ASN A 78 3.87 19.31 -19.12
CA ASN A 78 4.44 19.66 -20.42
C ASN A 78 3.76 20.88 -21.04
N TYR A 79 2.43 20.95 -21.00
CA TYR A 79 1.68 22.09 -21.53
C TYR A 79 2.05 23.41 -20.82
N GLN A 80 2.13 23.39 -19.48
CA GLN A 80 2.50 24.57 -18.71
C GLN A 80 3.97 24.94 -18.90
N THR A 81 4.88 23.97 -18.98
CA THR A 81 6.28 24.21 -19.30
C THR A 81 6.42 24.87 -20.67
N GLN A 82 5.70 24.39 -21.68
CA GLN A 82 5.70 25.06 -22.99
C GLN A 82 5.19 26.49 -22.88
N LYS A 83 4.12 26.74 -22.14
CA LYS A 83 3.57 28.09 -21.96
C LYS A 83 4.52 29.04 -21.21
N TRP A 84 5.19 28.57 -20.16
CA TRP A 84 5.99 29.41 -19.26
C TRP A 84 7.45 29.54 -19.68
N LEU A 85 8.01 28.50 -20.28
CA LEU A 85 9.43 28.44 -20.63
C LEU A 85 9.69 28.62 -22.14
N LEU A 86 8.65 28.61 -22.99
CA LEU A 86 8.76 28.97 -24.40
C LEU A 86 8.18 30.34 -24.82
N PRO A 87 7.90 31.36 -23.97
CA PRO A 87 7.87 32.71 -24.56
C PRO A 87 9.22 32.89 -25.26
N PRO A 88 9.26 33.45 -26.49
CA PRO A 88 10.43 33.38 -27.34
C PRO A 88 11.63 33.86 -26.53
N ARG A 89 12.55 32.95 -26.17
CA ARG A 89 13.92 33.39 -25.96
C ARG A 89 14.25 33.94 -27.33
N GLU A 90 14.22 35.26 -27.48
CA GLU A 90 14.87 35.86 -28.64
C GLU A 90 16.22 35.14 -28.71
N PRO A 91 16.51 34.46 -29.84
CA PRO A 91 17.79 33.78 -29.97
C PRO A 91 18.80 34.80 -29.51
N VAL A 92 19.56 34.48 -28.45
CA VAL A 92 20.57 35.40 -27.93
C VAL A 92 21.33 35.82 -29.16
N ALA A 93 21.19 37.09 -29.55
CA ALA A 93 21.63 37.54 -30.85
C ALA A 93 23.15 37.60 -30.77
N TYR A 94 23.77 36.44 -30.89
CA TYR A 94 25.20 36.33 -31.07
C TYR A 94 25.44 36.99 -32.41
N THR A 95 26.09 38.14 -32.40
CA THR A 95 26.42 38.87 -33.62
C THR A 95 27.21 37.93 -34.51
N GLU A 96 26.57 37.38 -35.54
CA GLU A 96 27.20 36.40 -36.46
C GLU A 96 28.39 37.02 -37.19
N THR A 97 28.43 38.35 -37.25
CA THR A 97 29.47 39.13 -37.92
C THR A 97 30.16 40.05 -36.92
N ILE A 98 31.40 39.71 -36.55
CA ILE A 98 32.30 40.65 -35.89
C ILE A 98 32.98 41.46 -37.01
N ALA A 99 32.80 42.79 -36.99
CA ALA A 99 33.14 43.69 -38.10
C ALA A 99 34.62 43.68 -38.55
N ASP A 100 35.51 43.04 -37.78
CA ASP A 100 36.96 42.96 -38.04
C ASP A 100 37.54 41.52 -37.97
N ALA A 101 36.70 40.48 -37.90
CA ALA A 101 37.20 39.10 -37.83
C ALA A 101 37.63 38.58 -39.21
N ALA A 102 38.75 37.84 -39.26
CA ALA A 102 39.18 37.17 -40.48
C ALA A 102 38.14 36.13 -40.94
N PRO A 103 38.04 35.79 -42.25
CA PRO A 103 37.01 34.87 -42.74
C PRO A 103 36.98 33.50 -42.03
N LEU A 104 38.16 32.95 -41.71
CA LEU A 104 38.30 31.71 -40.94
C LEU A 104 37.86 31.84 -39.47
N GLU A 105 38.00 33.03 -38.89
CA GLU A 105 37.56 33.30 -37.53
C GLU A 105 36.04 33.45 -37.45
N GLN A 106 35.41 34.03 -38.47
CA GLN A 106 33.95 34.10 -38.59
C GLN A 106 33.32 32.71 -38.70
N GLU A 107 33.88 31.82 -39.53
CA GLU A 107 33.42 30.42 -39.63
C GLU A 107 33.52 29.70 -38.29
N ARG A 108 34.68 29.81 -37.62
CA ARG A 108 34.89 29.21 -36.29
C ARG A 108 33.92 29.73 -35.23
N ILE A 109 33.57 31.01 -35.28
CA ILE A 109 32.60 31.62 -34.35
C ILE A 109 31.18 31.12 -34.66
N GLY A 110 30.80 31.00 -35.93
CA GLY A 110 29.53 30.41 -36.35
C GLY A 110 29.35 28.99 -35.83
N ASP A 111 30.36 28.14 -35.98
CA ASP A 111 30.35 26.77 -35.46
C ASP A 111 30.20 26.74 -33.93
N GLN A 112 30.89 27.63 -33.22
CA GLN A 112 30.79 27.74 -31.76
C GLN A 112 29.40 28.19 -31.32
N ILE A 113 28.79 29.16 -32.02
CA ILE A 113 27.43 29.63 -31.75
C ILE A 113 26.44 28.49 -31.94
N GLN A 114 26.56 27.74 -33.04
CA GLN A 114 25.68 26.59 -33.30
C GLN A 114 25.83 25.51 -32.22
N GLU A 115 27.06 25.22 -31.79
CA GLU A 115 27.31 24.28 -30.71
C GLU A 115 26.69 24.74 -29.38
N ILE A 116 26.82 26.03 -29.05
CA ILE A 116 26.22 26.63 -27.84
C ILE A 116 24.70 26.52 -27.89
N GLN A 117 24.07 26.87 -29.02
CA GLN A 117 22.61 26.75 -29.20
C GLN A 117 22.14 25.30 -29.06
N ALA A 118 22.85 24.34 -29.66
CA ALA A 118 22.52 22.93 -29.54
C ALA A 118 22.65 22.42 -28.09
N ARG A 119 23.66 22.89 -27.35
CA ARG A 119 23.84 22.57 -25.93
C ARG A 119 22.72 23.17 -25.07
N ASP A 120 22.36 24.44 -25.28
CA ASP A 120 21.27 25.09 -24.54
C ASP A 120 19.94 24.35 -24.74
N GLN A 121 19.58 24.03 -26.00
CA GLN A 121 18.37 23.26 -26.30
C GLN A 121 18.36 21.88 -25.61
N ARG A 122 19.51 21.19 -25.60
CA ARG A 122 19.64 19.89 -24.94
C ARG A 122 19.48 20.00 -23.42
N HIS A 123 20.17 20.96 -22.80
CA HIS A 123 20.07 21.18 -21.35
C HIS A 123 18.68 21.62 -20.93
N PHE A 124 18.04 22.48 -21.72
CA PHE A 124 16.67 22.92 -21.50
C PHE A 124 15.67 21.76 -21.55
N LYS A 125 15.77 20.89 -22.57
CA LYS A 125 14.94 19.70 -22.70
C LYS A 125 15.14 18.74 -21.52
N MET A 126 16.39 18.55 -21.11
CA MET A 126 16.75 17.68 -19.99
C MET A 126 16.20 18.22 -18.66
N MET A 127 16.39 19.51 -18.38
CA MET A 127 15.84 20.17 -17.18
C MET A 127 14.33 20.06 -17.14
N THR A 128 13.65 20.36 -18.25
CA THR A 128 12.19 20.24 -18.36
C THR A 128 11.71 18.83 -18.01
N PHE A 129 12.38 17.81 -18.55
CA PHE A 129 12.03 16.42 -18.29
C PHE A 129 12.16 16.05 -16.80
N PHE A 130 13.30 16.36 -16.16
CA PHE A 130 13.52 16.03 -14.76
C PHE A 130 12.58 16.80 -13.83
N TYR A 131 12.37 18.09 -14.07
CA TYR A 131 11.46 18.89 -13.26
C TYR A 131 10.01 18.43 -13.36
N ASN A 132 9.54 18.10 -14.57
CA ASN A 132 8.16 17.62 -14.75
C ASN A 132 7.95 16.28 -14.03
N ASN A 133 8.89 15.34 -14.20
CA ASN A 133 8.82 14.03 -13.52
C ASN A 133 8.86 14.17 -11.99
N TYR A 134 9.75 15.04 -11.47
CA TYR A 134 9.89 15.26 -10.04
C TYR A 134 8.59 15.77 -9.41
N TYR A 135 7.98 16.82 -9.97
CA TYR A 135 6.75 17.38 -9.42
C TYR A 135 5.55 16.47 -9.61
N MET A 136 5.46 15.77 -10.74
CA MET A 136 4.45 14.74 -10.97
C MET A 136 4.55 13.64 -9.91
N SER A 137 5.76 13.13 -9.65
CA SER A 137 6.03 12.11 -8.65
C SER A 137 5.58 12.55 -7.25
N LYS A 138 5.91 13.79 -6.85
CA LYS A 138 5.46 14.36 -5.56
C LYS A 138 3.94 14.48 -5.46
N LEU A 139 3.28 15.00 -6.51
CA LEU A 139 1.82 15.12 -6.53
C LEU A 139 1.14 13.75 -6.41
N MET A 140 1.63 12.74 -7.13
CA MET A 140 1.09 11.38 -7.04
C MET A 140 1.34 10.75 -5.67
N THR A 141 2.52 10.95 -5.09
CA THR A 141 2.86 10.48 -3.75
C THR A 141 1.91 11.07 -2.71
N TYR A 142 1.72 12.39 -2.70
CA TYR A 142 0.82 13.04 -1.74
C TYR A 142 -0.65 12.69 -1.99
N GLY A 143 -1.10 12.69 -3.24
CA GLY A 143 -2.48 12.35 -3.60
C GLY A 143 -2.84 10.92 -3.15
N THR A 144 -1.97 9.96 -3.44
CA THR A 144 -2.18 8.56 -2.99
C THR A 144 -2.03 8.43 -1.47
N ALA A 145 -1.05 9.06 -0.84
CA ALA A 145 -0.91 9.02 0.63
C ALA A 145 -2.15 9.55 1.37
N ILE A 146 -2.78 10.62 0.88
CA ILE A 146 -4.01 11.17 1.45
C ILE A 146 -5.15 10.14 1.35
N VAL A 147 -5.34 9.55 0.17
CA VAL A 147 -6.39 8.53 -0.03
C VAL A 147 -6.14 7.30 0.86
N ALA A 148 -4.89 6.84 0.97
CA ALA A 148 -4.52 5.75 1.87
C ALA A 148 -4.80 6.10 3.34
N GLY A 149 -4.48 7.32 3.77
CA GLY A 149 -4.79 7.82 5.12
C GLY A 149 -6.28 7.80 5.43
N ILE A 150 -7.13 8.24 4.49
CA ILE A 150 -8.60 8.20 4.64
C ILE A 150 -9.08 6.76 4.78
N CYS A 151 -8.61 5.84 3.93
CA CYS A 151 -8.96 4.42 4.04
C CYS A 151 -8.53 3.84 5.40
N LEU A 152 -7.33 4.21 5.87
CA LEU A 152 -6.82 3.77 7.16
C LEU A 152 -7.70 4.23 8.33
N LEU A 153 -8.25 5.45 8.29
CA LEU A 153 -9.18 5.91 9.32
C LEU A 153 -10.45 5.04 9.40
N PHE A 154 -11.00 4.63 8.26
CA PHE A 154 -12.14 3.71 8.23
C PHE A 154 -11.77 2.33 8.78
N ILE A 155 -10.59 1.82 8.41
CA ILE A 155 -10.09 0.51 8.88
C ILE A 155 -9.84 0.52 10.39
N ILE A 156 -9.23 1.58 10.93
CA ILE A 156 -8.97 1.69 12.38
C ILE A 156 -10.29 1.76 13.16
N ARG A 157 -11.29 2.51 12.66
CA ARG A 157 -12.57 2.69 13.35
C ARG A 157 -13.42 1.41 13.37
N SER A 158 -13.45 0.66 12.27
CA SER A 158 -14.28 -0.55 12.17
C SER A 158 -13.51 -1.82 12.56
N GLY A 159 -12.18 -1.80 12.47
CA GLY A 159 -11.31 -2.96 12.60
C GLY A 159 -11.12 -3.68 11.25
N TRP A 160 -9.97 -4.34 11.11
CA TRP A 160 -9.57 -5.03 9.87
C TRP A 160 -10.55 -6.12 9.42
N ASN A 161 -11.17 -6.84 10.35
CA ASN A 161 -12.08 -7.94 10.03
C ASN A 161 -13.51 -7.49 9.73
N SER A 162 -13.89 -6.30 10.19
CA SER A 162 -15.26 -5.77 10.06
C SER A 162 -15.40 -4.78 8.91
N THR A 163 -14.28 -4.25 8.40
CA THR A 163 -14.26 -3.28 7.31
C THR A 163 -14.59 -3.95 5.98
N HIS A 164 -15.31 -3.24 5.10
CA HIS A 164 -15.64 -3.73 3.77
C HIS A 164 -14.35 -4.10 2.98
N PRO A 165 -14.23 -5.32 2.41
CA PRO A 165 -13.02 -5.79 1.72
C PRO A 165 -12.49 -4.86 0.63
N TYR A 166 -13.37 -4.16 -0.09
CA TYR A 166 -12.97 -3.15 -1.08
C TYR A 166 -12.17 -1.97 -0.50
N VAL A 167 -12.49 -1.50 0.72
CA VAL A 167 -11.74 -0.40 1.35
C VAL A 167 -10.32 -0.86 1.68
N ILE A 168 -10.16 -2.11 2.12
CA ILE A 168 -8.86 -2.72 2.38
C ILE A 168 -8.06 -2.85 1.08
N ASN A 169 -8.69 -3.30 -0.01
CA ASN A 169 -8.01 -3.40 -1.31
C ASN A 169 -7.56 -2.03 -1.83
N ILE A 170 -8.42 -1.00 -1.73
CA ILE A 170 -8.07 0.36 -2.14
C ILE A 170 -6.88 0.85 -1.30
N PHE A 171 -6.92 0.67 0.02
CA PHE A 171 -5.81 1.01 0.91
C PHE A 171 -4.50 0.38 0.44
N VAL A 172 -4.48 -0.94 0.22
CA VAL A 172 -3.26 -1.66 -0.20
C VAL A 172 -2.72 -1.14 -1.54
N VAL A 173 -3.57 -0.98 -2.56
CA VAL A 173 -3.13 -0.52 -3.88
C VAL A 173 -2.61 0.92 -3.82
N VAL A 174 -3.31 1.79 -3.11
CA VAL A 174 -2.94 3.21 -3.00
C VAL A 174 -1.68 3.38 -2.16
N SER A 175 -1.49 2.61 -1.09
CA SER A 175 -0.25 2.61 -0.30
C SER A 175 0.94 2.13 -1.13
N ALA A 176 0.79 1.04 -1.89
CA ALA A 176 1.83 0.57 -2.81
C ALA A 176 2.16 1.63 -3.87
N SER A 177 1.15 2.33 -4.38
CA SER A 177 1.32 3.43 -5.33
C SER A 177 2.07 4.60 -4.72
N ALA A 178 1.75 4.99 -3.48
CA ALA A 178 2.45 6.07 -2.77
C ALA A 178 3.93 5.75 -2.59
N ILE A 179 4.27 4.49 -2.27
CA ILE A 179 5.66 4.04 -2.17
C ILE A 179 6.33 4.04 -3.55
N LEU A 180 5.65 3.54 -4.58
CA LEU A 180 6.17 3.53 -5.95
C LEU A 180 6.54 4.94 -6.41
N PHE A 181 5.60 5.87 -6.34
CA PHE A 181 5.82 7.25 -6.76
C PHE A 181 6.83 7.95 -5.84
N GLY A 182 6.81 7.71 -4.53
CA GLY A 182 7.75 8.32 -3.59
C GLY A 182 9.21 7.95 -3.83
N ASN A 183 9.47 6.84 -4.52
CA ASN A 183 10.80 6.39 -4.91
C ASN A 183 11.18 6.72 -6.36
N LEU A 184 10.30 7.37 -7.13
CA LEU A 184 10.68 7.89 -8.43
C LEU A 184 11.56 9.14 -8.25
N PRO A 185 12.63 9.27 -9.05
CA PRO A 185 13.56 10.39 -8.99
C PRO A 185 12.91 11.74 -9.33
#